data_AF-X6GLF0-F1
#
_entry.id   AF-X6GLF0-F1
#
_cell.length_a   1.000
_cell.length_b   1.000
_cell.length_c   1.000
_cell.angle_alpha   90.00
_cell.angle_beta   90.00
_cell.angle_gamma   90.00
#
_symmetry.space_group_name_H-M   'P 1'
#
loop_
_entity.id
_entity.type
_entity.pdbx_description
1 polymer ?
#
loop_
_entity_poly.entity_id
_entity_poly.type
_entity_poly.pdbx_seq_one_letter_code
_entity_poly.pdbx_strand_id
1 'polypeptide(L)' 'MPAIIRAATIADLPRMVDLLLEDARQRHALNPTLWAIADDAHERVEEAVRFALEADKQPFRQKWLVAEGDDALAGLLL' A
#
# COMPACT_ATOMS: atom_id res chain seq x y z
N MET A 1 -20.85 -2.38 4.51
CA MET A 1 -21.08 -3.71 3.83
C MET A 1 -19.85 -4.60 4.01
N PRO A 2 -19.87 -5.94 3.78
CA PRO A 2 -18.64 -6.72 3.85
C PRO A 2 -17.66 -6.28 2.75
N ALA A 3 -16.37 -6.15 3.09
CA ALA A 3 -15.36 -5.71 2.15
C ALA A 3 -15.16 -6.73 1.01
N ILE A 4 -15.03 -6.23 -0.22
CA ILE A 4 -14.75 -7.04 -1.40
C ILE A 4 -13.23 -7.05 -1.61
N ILE A 5 -12.65 -8.24 -1.75
CA ILE A 5 -11.23 -8.40 -2.05
C ILE A 5 -11.06 -8.54 -3.55
N ARG A 6 -10.24 -7.68 -4.16
CA ARG A 6 -9.91 -7.74 -5.60
C ARG A 6 -8.44 -7.43 -5.84
N ALA A 7 -7.96 -7.73 -7.04
CA ALA A 7 -6.64 -7.29 -7.47
C ALA A 7 -6.57 -5.76 -7.47
N ALA A 8 -5.45 -5.23 -6.96
CA ALA A 8 -5.12 -3.82 -7.05
C ALA A 8 -4.90 -3.42 -8.50
N THR A 9 -5.25 -2.17 -8.80
CA THR A 9 -5.05 -1.52 -10.09
C THR A 9 -4.24 -0.25 -9.90
N ILE A 10 -3.74 0.34 -10.99
CA ILE A 10 -3.01 1.61 -10.89
C ILE A 10 -3.86 2.75 -10.33
N ALA A 11 -5.19 2.68 -10.47
CA ALA A 11 -6.11 3.66 -9.91
C ALA A 11 -6.16 3.61 -8.37
N ASP A 12 -5.80 2.47 -7.77
CA ASP A 12 -5.76 2.31 -6.31
C ASP A 12 -4.51 2.95 -5.69
N LEU A 13 -3.45 3.18 -6.49
CA LEU A 13 -2.12 3.59 -6.04
C LEU A 13 -2.11 4.72 -5.00
N PRO A 14 -2.79 5.88 -5.19
CA PRO A 14 -2.74 6.96 -4.21
C PRO A 14 -3.21 6.50 -2.82
N ARG A 15 -4.32 5.74 -2.79
CA ARG A 15 -4.89 5.25 -1.55
C ARG A 15 -4.07 4.11 -0.94
N MET A 16 -3.40 3.31 -1.77
CA MET A 16 -2.45 2.30 -1.28
C MET A 16 -1.29 2.96 -0.53
N VAL A 17 -0.72 4.03 -1.11
CA VAL A 17 0.38 4.80 -0.49
C VAL A 17 -0.06 5.38 0.85
N ASP A 18 -1.25 5.98 0.92
CA ASP A 18 -1.80 6.52 2.17
C ASP A 18 -1.89 5.48 3.29
N LEU A 19 -2.42 4.29 2.98
CA LEU A 19 -2.60 3.21 3.94
C LEU A 19 -1.25 2.68 4.46
N LEU A 20 -0.26 2.55 3.57
CA LEU A 20 1.10 2.12 3.94
C LEU A 20 1.80 3.16 4.81
N LEU A 21 1.66 4.45 4.50
CA LEU A 21 2.23 5.54 5.31
C LEU A 21 1.51 5.71 6.64
N GLU A 22 0.21 5.43 6.71
CA GLU A 22 -0.53 5.42 7.98
C GLU A 22 -0.03 4.29 8.89
N ASP A 23 0.09 3.06 8.39
CA ASP A 23 0.68 1.94 9.14
C ASP A 23 2.14 2.23 9.55
N ALA A 24 2.94 2.79 8.66
CA ALA A 24 4.31 3.21 8.99
C ALA A 24 4.34 4.25 10.11
N ARG A 25 3.48 5.27 10.07
CA ARG A 25 3.37 6.30 11.12
C ARG A 25 2.94 5.71 12.46
N GLN A 26 2.03 4.74 12.46
CA GLN A 26 1.64 4.04 13.69
C GLN A 26 2.80 3.26 14.30
N ARG A 27 3.60 2.57 13.48
CA ARG A 27 4.82 1.88 13.95
C ARG A 27 5.87 2.86 14.47
N HIS A 28 6.09 3.95 13.74
CA HIS A 28 6.99 5.04 14.15
C HIS A 28 6.61 5.62 15.51
N ALA A 29 5.32 5.88 15.73
CA ALA A 29 4.82 6.40 17.00
C ALA A 29 5.10 5.46 18.19
N LEU A 30 5.13 4.14 17.96
CA LEU A 30 5.44 3.15 19.00
C LEU A 30 6.95 3.07 19.30
N ASN A 31 7.80 3.20 18.29
CA ASN A 31 9.25 3.18 18.46
C ASN A 31 9.97 3.92 17.32
N PRO A 32 10.23 5.23 17.47
CA PRO A 32 10.82 6.06 16.41
C PRO A 32 12.22 5.62 15.98
N THR A 33 12.99 5.05 16.91
CA THR A 33 14.37 4.59 16.66
C THR A 33 14.38 3.33 15.79
N LEU A 34 13.45 2.41 16.04
CA LEU A 34 13.34 1.16 15.27
C LEU A 34 12.65 1.39 13.92
N TRP A 35 11.64 2.25 13.89
CA TRP A 35 10.76 2.48 12.74
C TRP A 35 10.96 3.89 12.18
N ALA A 36 12.18 4.23 11.79
CA ALA A 36 12.46 5.53 11.17
C ALA A 36 11.68 5.70 9.85
N ILE A 37 11.11 6.87 9.63
CA ILE A 37 10.45 7.26 8.37
C ILE A 37 11.35 8.28 7.68
N ALA A 38 11.68 8.03 6.42
CA ALA A 38 12.45 8.97 5.61
C ALA A 38 11.59 10.18 5.20
N ASP A 39 12.22 11.34 5.03
CA ASP A 39 11.51 12.57 4.63
C ASP A 39 10.84 12.42 3.25
N ASP A 40 11.41 11.60 2.38
CA ASP A 40 10.93 11.26 1.03
C ASP A 40 10.08 9.98 1.00
N ALA A 41 9.59 9.50 2.16
CA ALA A 41 8.88 8.22 2.27
C ALA A 41 7.68 8.11 1.32
N HIS A 42 6.96 9.20 1.06
CA HIS A 42 5.83 9.19 0.13
C HIS A 42 6.28 8.83 -1.30
N GLU A 43 7.27 9.54 -1.83
CA GLU A 43 7.80 9.33 -3.19
C GLU A 43 8.34 7.91 -3.33
N ARG A 44 9.12 7.45 -2.34
CA ARG A 44 9.70 6.10 -2.35
C ARG A 44 8.65 4.98 -2.32
N VAL A 45 7.59 5.15 -1.53
CA VAL A 45 6.51 4.17 -1.44
C VAL A 45 5.70 4.18 -2.73
N GLU A 46 5.39 5.36 -3.28
CA GLU A 46 4.67 5.48 -4.55
C GLU A 46 5.44 4.80 -5.69
N GLU A 47 6.73 5.09 -5.84
CA GLU A 47 7.59 4.47 -6.87
C GLU A 47 7.63 2.94 -6.73
N ALA A 48 7.82 2.43 -5.51
CA ALA A 48 7.90 1.00 -5.26
C ALA A 48 6.57 0.29 -5.56
N VAL A 49 5.43 0.86 -5.15
CA VAL A 49 4.11 0.28 -5.40
C VAL A 49 3.74 0.39 -6.88
N ARG A 50 4.02 1.52 -7.53
CA ARG A 50 3.83 1.70 -8.97
C ARG A 50 4.62 0.65 -9.76
N PHE A 51 5.91 0.51 -9.47
CA PHE A 51 6.75 -0.51 -10.10
C PHE A 51 6.17 -1.91 -9.90
N ALA A 52 5.73 -2.23 -8.69
CA ALA A 52 5.11 -3.51 -8.40
C ALA A 52 3.84 -3.73 -9.24
N LEU A 53 2.98 -2.72 -9.41
CA LEU A 53 1.74 -2.80 -10.18
C LEU A 53 1.97 -2.88 -11.70
N GLU A 54 2.98 -2.19 -12.22
CA GLU A 54 3.24 -2.04 -13.66
C GLU A 54 4.25 -3.06 -14.21
N ALA A 55 4.97 -3.81 -13.36
CA ALA A 55 5.96 -4.77 -13.82
C ALA A 55 5.33 -5.85 -14.73
N ASP A 56 5.68 -5.81 -16.03
CA ASP A 56 5.27 -6.77 -17.07
C ASP A 56 5.49 -8.25 -16.68
N LYS A 57 6.39 -8.49 -15.73
CA LYS A 57 6.68 -9.79 -15.13
C LYS A 57 6.59 -9.73 -13.62
N GLN A 58 5.41 -9.42 -13.07
CA GLN A 58 5.12 -9.80 -11.68
C GLN A 58 5.32 -11.33 -11.54
N PRO A 59 6.10 -11.82 -10.57
CA PRO A 59 6.11 -13.24 -10.25
C PRO A 59 4.66 -13.69 -10.03
N PHE A 60 4.25 -14.81 -10.65
CA PHE A 60 2.86 -15.30 -10.79
C PHE A 60 2.03 -15.40 -9.48
N ARG A 61 2.62 -15.12 -8.32
CA ARG A 61 2.01 -15.22 -6.98
C ARG A 61 2.08 -13.94 -6.13
N GLN A 62 2.66 -12.84 -6.61
CA GLN A 62 2.67 -11.56 -5.87
C GLN A 62 1.74 -10.57 -6.56
N LYS A 63 0.44 -10.73 -6.34
CA LYS A 63 -0.55 -9.75 -6.78
C LYS A 63 -1.01 -9.00 -5.54
N TRP A 64 -0.80 -7.69 -5.54
CA TRP A 64 -1.41 -6.82 -4.54
C TRP A 64 -2.93 -6.99 -4.58
N LEU A 65 -3.51 -7.29 -3.43
CA LEU A 65 -4.95 -7.33 -3.22
C LEU A 65 -5.36 -6.13 -2.39
N VAL A 66 -6.48 -5.53 -2.77
CA VAL A 66 -7.12 -4.45 -2.03
C VAL A 66 -8.44 -4.94 -1.45
N ALA A 67 -8.73 -4.50 -0.23
CA ALA A 67 -10.04 -4.66 0.38
C ALA A 67 -10.82 -3.35 0.21
N GLU A 68 -11.91 -3.40 -0.54
CA GLU A 68 -12.79 -2.26 -0.82
C GLU A 68 -14.09 -2.38 -0.01
N GLY A 69 -14.43 -1.36 0.77
CA GLY A 69 -15.65 -1.30 1.56
C GLY A 69 -16.20 0.12 1.57
N ASP A 70 -17.53 0.25 1.39
CA ASP A 70 -18.25 1.53 1.39
C ASP A 70 -17.58 2.60 0.49
N ASP A 71 -17.22 2.21 -0.74
CA ASP A 71 -16.56 3.01 -1.80
C ASP A 71 -15.14 3.52 -1.47
N ALA A 72 -14.48 2.95 -0.46
CA ALA A 72 -13.10 3.28 -0.10
C ALA A 72 -12.23 2.03 0.08
N LEU A 73 -10.94 2.15 -0.22
CA LEU A 73 -9.98 1.11 0.15
C LEU A 73 -9.71 1.16 1.65
N ALA A 74 -9.95 0.03 2.30
CA ALA A 74 -9.82 -0.17 3.73
C ALA A 74 -8.57 -0.99 4.11
N GLY A 75 -7.92 -1.67 3.15
CA GLY A 75 -6.76 -2.50 3.44
C GLY A 75 -6.05 -3.05 2.22
N LEU A 76 -4.84 -3.57 2.45
CA LEU A 76 -3.91 -4.09 1.45
C LEU A 76 -3.35 -5.44 1.91
N LEU A 77 -3.15 -6.37 0.98
CA LEU A 77 -2.45 -7.64 1.21
C LEU A 77 -1.52 -7.94 0.02
N LEU A 78 -0.32 -8.47 0.30
CA LEU A 78 0.66 -8.91 -0.70
C LEU A 78 0.68 -10.45 -0.81
#